data_AF-A0A7S2K2U1-F1
#
_entry.id   AF-A0A7S2K2U1-F1
#
_cell.length_a   1.000
_cell.length_b   1.000
_cell.length_c   1.000
_cell.angle_alpha   90.00
_cell.angle_beta   90.00
_cell.angle_gamma   90.00
#
_symmetry.space_group_name_H-M   'P 1'
#
loop_
_entity.id
_entity.type
_entity.pdbx_description
1 polymer ?
#
loop_
_entity_poly.entity_id
_entity_poly.type
_entity_poly.pdbx_seq_one_letter_code
_entity_poly.pdbx_strand_id
1 'polypeptide(L)'
;GKQTWDPEDYVRYVVKWKGLPAAEMTWEYWKDIKADFVDEVEDYWLRQRRPTAAETKFKPHPNVREFKKLKESPIFGVSSRERPVIGVDFSDETQSEVDENEVSLRLRSYQLEGVNWLLWNWWNGRSCILADEMGLGKTIQTMTFLEQLSRLKSTQVRGPFLVVAPLTLVAQWQGEATAW
;
A
#
# COMPACT_ATOMS: atom_id res chain seq x y z
N GLY A 1 36.72 -11.21 12.42
CA GLY A 1 35.74 -10.30 11.82
C GLY A 1 35.21 -9.40 12.90
N LYS A 2 35.14 -8.07 12.66
CA LYS A 2 34.54 -7.15 13.63
C LYS A 2 33.04 -7.44 13.66
N GLN A 3 32.53 -7.88 14.82
CA GLN A 3 31.09 -7.87 15.08
C GLN A 3 30.65 -6.41 15.02
N THR A 4 29.87 -6.05 14.00
CA THR A 4 29.20 -4.76 13.91
C THR A 4 28.07 -4.79 14.93
N TRP A 5 28.32 -4.19 16.09
CA TRP A 5 27.30 -4.03 17.12
C TRP A 5 26.21 -3.10 16.58
N ASP A 6 24.98 -3.62 16.49
CA ASP A 6 23.80 -2.83 16.19
C ASP A 6 23.14 -2.45 17.52
N PRO A 7 23.02 -1.15 17.87
CA PRO A 7 22.35 -0.72 19.09
C PRO A 7 20.90 -1.22 19.22
N GLU A 8 20.25 -1.56 18.10
CA GLU A 8 18.86 -1.99 18.06
C GLU A 8 18.68 -3.50 18.25
N ASP A 9 19.76 -4.30 18.33
CA ASP A 9 19.69 -5.77 18.40
C ASP A 9 18.79 -6.32 19.51
N TYR A 10 18.62 -5.55 20.60
CA TYR A 10 17.82 -5.92 21.77
C TYR A 10 16.45 -5.25 21.82
N VAL A 11 16.09 -4.46 20.81
CA VAL A 11 14.73 -3.95 20.63
C VAL A 11 13.82 -5.12 20.25
N ARG A 12 12.64 -5.18 20.85
CA ARG A 12 11.63 -6.19 20.53
C ARG A 12 10.47 -5.59 19.76
N TYR A 13 10.01 -6.31 18.75
CA TYR A 13 8.82 -5.99 17.96
C TYR A 13 7.72 -7.01 18.25
N VAL A 14 6.46 -6.56 18.26
CA VAL A 14 5.31 -7.47 18.25
C VAL A 14 5.08 -7.91 16.81
N VAL A 15 5.26 -9.19 16.53
CA VAL A 15 5.20 -9.75 15.18
C VAL A 15 3.86 -10.42 14.96
N LYS A 16 3.16 -10.01 13.89
CA LYS A 16 1.98 -10.69 13.36
C LYS A 16 2.40 -11.65 12.26
N TRP A 17 2.32 -12.94 12.55
CA TRP A 17 2.67 -13.99 11.59
C TRP A 17 1.62 -14.14 10.48
N LYS A 18 2.08 -14.43 9.25
CA LYS A 18 1.20 -14.70 8.11
C LYS A 18 0.43 -16.01 8.36
N GLY A 19 -0.87 -16.01 8.08
CA GLY A 19 -1.72 -17.19 8.26
C GLY A 19 -2.18 -17.48 9.69
N LEU A 20 -1.65 -16.78 10.69
CA LEU A 20 -2.05 -16.95 12.10
C LEU A 20 -2.97 -15.82 12.59
N PRO A 21 -3.88 -16.10 13.52
CA PRO A 21 -4.72 -15.07 14.13
C PRO A 21 -3.89 -14.15 15.02
N ALA A 22 -4.42 -12.95 15.31
CA ALA A 22 -3.73 -11.95 16.13
C ALA A 22 -3.41 -12.42 17.57
N ALA A 23 -4.12 -13.43 18.07
CA ALA A 23 -3.84 -14.04 19.37
C ALA A 23 -2.47 -14.74 19.43
N GLU A 24 -1.93 -15.15 18.27
CA GLU A 24 -0.64 -15.84 18.14
C GLU A 24 0.53 -14.87 17.87
N MET A 25 0.34 -13.57 18.11
CA MET A 25 1.43 -12.59 18.00
C MET A 25 2.48 -12.82 19.09
N THR A 26 3.75 -12.79 18.71
CA THR A 26 4.88 -12.98 19.64
C THR A 26 5.78 -11.74 19.67
N TRP A 27 6.58 -11.63 20.73
CA TRP A 27 7.62 -10.62 20.84
C TRP A 27 8.94 -11.20 20.32
N GLU A 28 9.47 -10.63 19.25
CA GLU A 28 10.73 -11.06 18.65
C GLU A 28 11.79 -9.97 18.73
N TYR A 29 13.06 -10.32 18.90
CA TYR A 29 14.14 -9.34 18.88
C TYR A 29 14.54 -8.95 17.47
N TRP A 30 14.96 -7.70 17.29
CA TRP A 30 15.48 -7.20 16.00
C TRP A 30 16.59 -8.09 15.44
N LYS A 31 17.56 -8.49 16.28
CA LYS A 31 18.66 -9.38 15.86
C LYS A 31 18.20 -10.69 15.23
N ASP A 32 17.02 -11.19 15.60
CA ASP A 32 16.48 -12.48 15.17
C ASP A 32 15.66 -12.34 13.87
N ILE A 33 15.17 -11.13 13.54
CA ILE A 33 14.30 -10.88 12.37
C ILE A 33 14.94 -9.99 11.29
N LYS A 34 16.03 -9.28 11.60
CA LYS A 34 16.67 -8.31 10.71
C LYS A 34 17.30 -8.87 9.44
N ALA A 35 17.48 -10.18 9.34
CA ALA A 35 17.99 -10.81 8.13
C ALA A 35 16.92 -10.87 7.03
N ASP A 36 15.67 -11.13 7.41
CA ASP A 36 14.60 -11.46 6.47
C ASP A 36 13.49 -10.40 6.40
N PHE A 37 13.31 -9.59 7.45
CA PHE A 37 12.12 -8.75 7.64
C PHE A 37 12.42 -7.26 7.82
N VAL A 38 13.49 -6.77 7.18
CA VAL A 38 13.87 -5.34 7.25
C VAL A 38 12.77 -4.45 6.68
N ASP A 39 12.23 -4.84 5.53
CA ASP A 39 11.21 -4.07 4.82
C ASP A 39 9.96 -3.86 5.68
N GLU A 40 9.49 -4.90 6.39
CA GLU A 40 8.34 -4.82 7.27
C GLU A 40 8.54 -3.88 8.47
N VAL A 41 9.77 -3.85 9.01
CA VAL A 41 10.13 -2.98 10.14
C VAL A 41 10.27 -1.53 9.68
N GLU A 42 10.90 -1.27 8.54
CA GLU A 42 10.93 0.08 7.94
C GLU A 42 9.52 0.59 7.65
N ASP A 43 8.67 -0.26 7.08
CA ASP A 43 7.26 0.01 6.84
C ASP A 43 6.50 0.38 8.12
N TYR A 44 6.78 -0.33 9.21
CA TYR A 44 6.22 -0.01 10.52
C TYR A 44 6.63 1.40 10.95
N TRP A 45 7.92 1.75 10.88
CA TRP A 45 8.40 3.07 11.28
C TRP A 45 7.83 4.21 10.43
N LEU A 46 7.68 3.98 9.13
CA LEU A 46 7.04 4.95 8.22
C LEU A 46 5.57 5.18 8.59
N ARG A 47 4.84 4.13 8.98
CA ARG A 47 3.45 4.24 9.46
C ARG A 47 3.36 4.96 10.81
N GLN A 48 4.37 4.86 11.67
CA GLN A 48 4.42 5.57 12.95
C GLN A 48 4.73 7.08 12.81
N ARG A 49 5.15 7.54 11.63
CA ARG A 49 5.41 8.97 11.41
C ARG A 49 4.17 9.78 11.73
N ARG A 50 4.30 10.70 12.70
CA ARG A 50 3.23 11.64 13.01
C ARG A 50 2.90 12.48 11.78
N PRO A 51 1.62 12.65 11.44
CA PRO A 51 1.24 13.53 10.37
C PRO A 51 1.57 14.97 10.74
N THR A 52 2.02 15.75 9.77
CA THR A 52 2.23 17.18 9.92
C THR A 52 0.89 17.92 10.09
N ALA A 53 0.92 19.11 10.68
CA ALA A 53 -0.27 19.92 10.87
C ALA A 53 -1.01 20.19 9.54
N ALA A 54 -0.29 20.34 8.43
CA ALA A 54 -0.88 20.49 7.10
C ALA A 54 -1.61 19.23 6.62
N GLU A 55 -1.07 18.04 6.93
CA GLU A 55 -1.68 16.74 6.59
C GLU A 55 -2.91 16.42 7.45
N THR A 56 -3.04 17.02 8.64
CA THR A 56 -4.19 16.83 9.53
C THR A 56 -5.38 17.75 9.28
N LYS A 57 -5.19 18.84 8.52
CA LYS A 57 -6.27 19.80 8.27
C LYS A 57 -7.32 19.18 7.36
N PHE A 58 -8.58 19.21 7.81
CA PHE A 58 -9.72 18.83 6.98
C PHE A 58 -9.78 19.72 5.74
N LYS A 59 -9.83 19.09 4.56
CA LYS A 59 -10.00 19.80 3.29
C LYS A 59 -11.49 19.77 2.90
N PRO A 60 -12.07 20.89 2.48
CA PRO A 60 -13.42 20.89 1.96
C PRO A 60 -13.49 20.03 0.69
N HIS A 61 -14.68 19.51 0.42
CA HIS A 61 -14.93 18.75 -0.80
C HIS A 61 -14.65 19.65 -2.04
N PRO A 62 -13.84 19.19 -3.01
CA PRO A 62 -13.40 20.04 -4.11
C PRO A 62 -14.52 20.25 -5.15
N ASN A 63 -14.37 21.27 -6.00
CA ASN A 63 -15.38 21.61 -7.00
C ASN A 63 -15.29 20.69 -8.22
N VAL A 64 -16.40 20.05 -8.63
CA VAL A 64 -16.49 19.16 -9.81
C VAL A 64 -15.73 19.64 -11.05
N ARG A 65 -15.66 20.95 -11.31
CA ARG A 65 -14.94 21.51 -12.47
C ARG A 65 -13.44 21.25 -12.46
N GLU A 66 -12.84 21.00 -11.30
CA GLU A 66 -11.41 20.68 -11.17
C GLU A 66 -11.13 19.18 -11.36
N PHE A 67 -12.17 18.36 -11.50
CA PHE A 67 -12.03 16.92 -11.74
C PHE A 67 -11.25 16.66 -13.03
N LYS A 68 -10.22 15.81 -12.92
CA LYS A 68 -9.43 15.33 -14.04
C LYS A 68 -9.44 13.81 -14.02
N LYS A 69 -9.92 13.21 -15.12
CA LYS A 69 -9.87 11.76 -15.30
C LYS A 69 -8.44 11.26 -15.40
N LEU A 70 -8.19 10.08 -14.86
CA LEU A 70 -6.95 9.35 -15.06
C LEU A 70 -6.90 8.88 -16.51
N LYS A 71 -5.83 9.25 -17.21
CA LYS A 71 -5.60 8.83 -18.60
C LYS A 71 -5.02 7.43 -18.69
N GLU A 72 -4.24 7.05 -17.69
CA GLU A 72 -3.51 5.78 -17.63
C GLU A 72 -3.68 5.18 -16.23
N SER A 73 -3.53 3.86 -16.15
CA SER A 73 -3.48 3.18 -14.86
C SER A 73 -2.25 3.63 -14.08
N PRO A 74 -2.40 3.95 -12.78
CA PRO A 74 -1.26 3.95 -11.88
C PRO A 74 -0.56 2.59 -11.90
N ILE A 75 0.72 2.59 -11.54
CA ILE A 75 1.51 1.37 -11.38
C ILE A 75 1.37 0.92 -9.92
N PHE A 76 0.99 -0.33 -9.73
CA PHE A 76 0.91 -0.98 -8.43
C PHE A 76 1.91 -2.15 -8.35
N GLY A 77 2.13 -2.70 -7.16
CA GLY A 77 3.03 -3.85 -6.96
C GLY A 77 4.53 -3.56 -7.13
N VAL A 78 4.92 -2.34 -7.49
CA VAL A 78 6.32 -1.89 -7.53
C VAL A 78 6.64 -1.22 -6.20
N SER A 79 7.61 -1.76 -5.46
CA SER A 79 8.18 -1.07 -4.31
C SER A 79 8.89 0.17 -4.85
N SER A 80 8.36 1.36 -4.56
CA SER A 80 8.99 2.61 -4.99
C SER A 80 10.32 2.91 -4.27
N ARG A 81 10.89 1.94 -3.54
CA ARG A 81 12.07 2.10 -2.71
C ARG A 81 13.29 1.48 -3.38
N GLU A 82 14.32 2.29 -3.56
CA GLU A 82 15.67 1.79 -3.79
C GLU A 82 16.03 0.90 -2.60
N ARG A 83 16.26 -0.39 -2.84
CA ARG A 83 16.75 -1.30 -1.80
C ARG A 83 18.15 -0.83 -1.41
N PRO A 84 18.39 -0.32 -0.19
CA PRO A 84 19.76 -0.24 0.28
C PRO A 84 20.17 -1.69 0.50
N VAL A 85 20.95 -2.24 -0.43
CA VAL A 85 21.68 -3.49 -0.16
C VAL A 85 22.47 -3.19 1.09
N ILE A 86 22.05 -3.78 2.21
CA ILE A 86 22.77 -3.73 3.48
C ILE A 86 24.22 -3.98 3.11
N GLY A 87 25.10 -3.03 3.47
CA GLY A 87 26.52 -3.06 3.15
C GLY A 87 27.19 -4.28 3.76
N VAL A 88 27.01 -5.42 3.13
CA VAL A 88 27.89 -6.57 3.24
C VAL A 88 28.95 -6.31 2.19
N ASP A 89 30.15 -5.95 2.64
CA ASP A 89 31.32 -5.74 1.79
C ASP A 89 31.62 -7.03 1.01
N PHE A 90 30.94 -7.22 -0.12
CA PHE A 90 31.34 -8.15 -1.16
C PHE A 90 32.12 -7.36 -2.19
N SER A 91 33.44 -7.47 -2.10
CA SER A 91 34.33 -7.11 -3.18
C SER A 91 33.99 -7.89 -4.45
N ASP A 92 34.07 -7.18 -5.57
CA ASP A 92 34.04 -7.62 -6.96
C ASP A 92 32.68 -7.78 -7.66
N GLU A 93 32.45 -6.81 -8.55
CA GLU A 93 31.90 -6.99 -9.90
C GLU A 93 30.63 -7.83 -10.00
N THR A 94 29.51 -7.31 -9.51
CA THR A 94 28.20 -7.71 -10.04
C THR A 94 27.49 -6.47 -10.56
N GLN A 95 27.42 -6.36 -11.88
CA GLN A 95 26.52 -5.42 -12.54
C GLN A 95 25.13 -5.57 -11.90
N SER A 96 24.54 -4.45 -11.51
CA SER A 96 23.17 -4.38 -10.99
C SER A 96 22.20 -4.93 -12.04
N GLU A 97 21.96 -6.25 -11.99
CA GLU A 97 20.82 -6.87 -12.64
C GLU A 97 19.57 -6.31 -11.96
N VAL A 98 18.84 -5.48 -12.69
CA VAL A 98 17.50 -5.07 -12.32
C VAL A 98 16.67 -6.35 -12.30
N ASP A 99 16.29 -6.80 -11.11
CA ASP A 99 15.50 -8.02 -10.91
C ASP A 99 14.23 -7.94 -11.77
N GLU A 100 14.20 -8.67 -12.90
CA GLU A 100 13.10 -8.68 -13.89
C GLU A 100 11.76 -9.20 -13.30
N ASN A 101 11.73 -9.55 -12.01
CA ASN A 101 10.59 -10.11 -11.32
C ASN A 101 9.70 -9.08 -10.58
N GLU A 102 9.96 -7.77 -10.70
CA GLU A 102 9.06 -6.78 -10.11
C GLU A 102 7.77 -6.66 -10.95
N VAL A 103 6.77 -7.47 -10.59
CA VAL A 103 5.48 -7.55 -11.27
C VAL A 103 4.73 -6.22 -11.10
N SER A 104 4.94 -5.30 -12.04
CA SER A 104 4.17 -4.07 -12.12
C SER A 104 2.71 -4.39 -12.49
N LEU A 105 1.78 -4.11 -11.58
CA LEU A 105 0.35 -4.31 -11.76
C LEU A 105 -0.29 -3.05 -12.38
N ARG A 106 -1.18 -3.25 -13.35
CA ARG A 106 -1.91 -2.18 -14.05
C ARG A 106 -3.37 -2.58 -14.25
N LEU A 107 -4.26 -1.61 -14.09
CA LEU A 107 -5.67 -1.74 -14.45
C LEU A 107 -5.83 -1.94 -15.95
N ARG A 108 -6.79 -2.80 -16.30
CA ARG A 108 -7.31 -2.89 -17.67
C ARG A 108 -8.11 -1.64 -18.00
N SER A 109 -8.27 -1.35 -19.29
CA SER A 109 -8.97 -0.13 -19.78
C SER A 109 -10.38 0.04 -19.20
N TYR A 110 -11.17 -1.04 -19.15
CA TYR A 110 -12.53 -1.01 -18.58
C TYR A 110 -12.52 -0.79 -17.06
N GLN A 111 -11.51 -1.30 -16.35
CA GLN A 111 -11.38 -1.08 -14.91
C GLN A 111 -11.01 0.38 -14.61
N LEU A 112 -10.12 0.95 -15.43
CA LEU A 112 -9.77 2.36 -15.35
C LEU A 112 -10.98 3.26 -15.63
N GLU A 113 -11.84 2.88 -16.57
CA GLU A 113 -13.11 3.58 -16.82
C GLU A 113 -14.05 3.49 -15.61
N GLY A 114 -14.20 2.31 -15.00
CA GLY A 114 -14.96 2.13 -13.76
C GLY A 114 -14.44 3.00 -12.61
N VAL A 115 -13.12 3.06 -12.42
CA VAL A 115 -12.48 3.94 -11.42
C VAL A 115 -12.76 5.41 -11.73
N ASN A 116 -12.60 5.84 -12.98
CA ASN A 116 -12.89 7.22 -13.38
C ASN A 116 -14.37 7.58 -13.14
N TRP A 117 -15.28 6.64 -13.37
CA TRP A 117 -16.70 6.82 -13.07
C TRP A 117 -16.95 6.96 -11.56
N LEU A 118 -16.33 6.13 -10.72
CA LEU A 118 -16.41 6.26 -9.26
C LEU A 118 -15.86 7.61 -8.78
N LEU A 119 -14.68 8.01 -9.26
CA LEU A 119 -14.08 9.31 -8.93
C LEU A 119 -14.99 10.47 -9.34
N TRP A 120 -15.53 10.45 -10.56
CA TRP A 120 -16.42 11.50 -11.03
C TRP A 120 -17.66 11.65 -10.15
N ASN A 121 -18.29 10.54 -9.74
CA ASN A 121 -19.45 10.60 -8.87
C ASN A 121 -19.09 11.08 -7.46
N TRP A 122 -17.94 10.66 -6.90
CA TRP A 122 -17.45 11.18 -5.64
C TRP A 122 -17.24 12.69 -5.70
N TRP A 123 -16.62 13.21 -6.78
CA TRP A 123 -16.47 14.65 -7.00
C TRP A 123 -17.81 15.37 -7.04
N ASN A 124 -18.85 14.74 -7.59
CA ASN A 124 -20.23 15.28 -7.61
C ASN A 124 -20.99 15.09 -6.29
N GLY A 125 -20.39 14.52 -5.25
CA GLY A 125 -21.06 14.26 -3.97
C GLY A 125 -22.16 13.21 -4.07
N ARG A 126 -22.04 12.26 -5.02
CA ARG A 126 -23.03 11.20 -5.27
C ARG A 126 -22.50 9.84 -4.83
N SER A 127 -23.37 9.06 -4.21
CA SER A 127 -23.10 7.64 -3.92
C SER A 127 -23.23 6.80 -5.20
N CYS A 128 -22.54 5.66 -5.23
CA CYS A 128 -22.48 4.77 -6.39
C CYS A 128 -22.85 3.33 -6.02
N ILE A 129 -23.37 2.61 -7.01
CA ILE A 129 -23.50 1.15 -6.99
C ILE A 129 -22.73 0.62 -8.19
N LEU A 130 -21.67 -0.14 -7.95
CA LEU A 130 -20.88 -0.77 -9.00
C LEU A 130 -21.46 -2.16 -9.30
N ALA A 131 -22.31 -2.22 -10.33
CA ALA A 131 -23.10 -3.41 -10.68
C ALA A 131 -22.51 -4.23 -11.86
N ASP A 132 -21.19 -4.21 -12.02
CA ASP A 132 -20.49 -4.95 -13.08
C ASP A 132 -20.64 -6.47 -12.91
N GLU A 133 -20.42 -7.22 -14.00
CA GLU A 133 -20.36 -8.68 -14.01
C GLU A 133 -19.36 -9.21 -12.95
N MET A 134 -19.66 -10.39 -12.40
CA MET A 134 -18.77 -11.07 -11.46
C MET A 134 -17.43 -11.39 -12.15
N GLY A 135 -16.31 -11.17 -11.45
CA GLY A 135 -14.98 -11.42 -12.00
C GLY A 135 -14.34 -10.25 -12.76
N LEU A 136 -15.04 -9.14 -13.02
CA LEU A 136 -14.45 -7.95 -13.68
C LEU A 136 -13.50 -7.12 -12.78
N GLY A 137 -13.22 -7.57 -11.56
CA GLY A 137 -12.27 -6.92 -10.67
C GLY A 137 -12.83 -5.71 -9.92
N LYS A 138 -14.12 -5.77 -9.52
CA LYS A 138 -14.76 -4.71 -8.69
C LYS A 138 -13.98 -4.38 -7.42
N THR A 139 -13.36 -5.38 -6.80
CA THR A 139 -12.50 -5.20 -5.61
C THR A 139 -11.32 -4.28 -5.94
N ILE A 140 -10.57 -4.60 -7.00
CA ILE A 140 -9.40 -3.81 -7.42
C ILE A 140 -9.82 -2.40 -7.83
N GLN A 141 -10.92 -2.26 -8.59
CA GLN A 141 -11.46 -0.93 -8.93
C GLN A 141 -11.79 -0.12 -7.66
N THR A 142 -12.38 -0.75 -6.65
CA THR A 142 -12.70 -0.10 -5.37
C THR A 142 -11.44 0.30 -4.61
N MET A 143 -10.42 -0.57 -4.55
CA MET A 143 -9.14 -0.28 -3.90
C MET A 143 -8.43 0.88 -4.59
N THR A 144 -8.30 0.83 -5.91
CA THR A 144 -7.70 1.92 -6.67
C THR A 144 -8.48 3.22 -6.49
N PHE A 145 -9.81 3.18 -6.45
CA PHE A 145 -10.61 4.37 -6.15
C PHE A 145 -10.25 4.98 -4.79
N LEU A 146 -10.17 4.18 -3.71
CA LEU A 146 -9.79 4.65 -2.38
C LEU A 146 -8.35 5.18 -2.32
N GLU A 147 -7.41 4.48 -2.98
CA GLU A 147 -6.02 4.89 -3.08
C GLU A 147 -5.88 6.22 -3.81
N GLN A 148 -6.61 6.42 -4.91
CA GLN A 148 -6.63 7.70 -5.64
C GLN A 148 -7.22 8.84 -4.81
N LEU A 149 -8.29 8.58 -4.05
CA LEU A 149 -8.83 9.59 -3.13
C LEU A 149 -7.80 10.04 -2.09
N SER A 150 -6.91 9.13 -1.66
CA SER A 150 -5.85 9.41 -0.69
C SER A 150 -4.64 10.10 -1.34
N ARG A 151 -4.16 9.61 -2.50
CA ARG A 151 -2.93 10.08 -3.15
C ARG A 151 -3.10 11.39 -3.92
N LEU A 152 -4.26 11.64 -4.52
CA LEU A 152 -4.47 12.85 -5.32
C LEU A 152 -4.47 14.10 -4.43
N LYS A 153 -3.61 15.08 -4.76
CA LYS A 153 -3.48 16.34 -4.01
C LYS A 153 -4.78 17.15 -3.94
N SER A 154 -5.64 17.01 -4.94
CA SER A 154 -6.93 17.70 -5.06
C SER A 154 -7.98 17.17 -4.08
N THR A 155 -7.92 15.88 -3.71
CA THR A 155 -8.86 15.25 -2.78
C THR A 155 -8.23 15.09 -1.40
N GLN A 156 -7.05 14.45 -1.35
CA GLN A 156 -6.25 14.15 -0.16
C GLN A 156 -7.10 13.63 1.02
N VAL A 157 -8.02 12.71 0.71
CA VAL A 157 -8.86 12.05 1.71
C VAL A 157 -8.04 10.95 2.37
N ARG A 158 -7.56 11.22 3.57
CA ARG A 158 -6.64 10.32 4.27
C ARG A 158 -7.32 9.11 4.93
N GLY A 159 -8.65 9.12 5.02
CA GLY A 159 -9.43 8.13 5.75
C GLY A 159 -9.70 8.52 7.21
N PRO A 160 -10.20 7.59 8.05
CA PRO A 160 -10.35 6.16 7.77
C PRO A 160 -11.43 5.85 6.72
N PHE A 161 -11.23 4.80 5.93
CA PHE A 161 -12.24 4.22 5.03
C PHE A 161 -12.77 2.93 5.64
N LEU A 162 -14.09 2.77 5.71
CA LEU A 162 -14.73 1.54 6.18
C LEU A 162 -15.13 0.67 5.00
N VAL A 163 -14.57 -0.54 4.94
CA VAL A 163 -14.94 -1.57 3.96
C VAL A 163 -15.62 -2.72 4.70
N VAL A 164 -16.85 -3.04 4.31
CA VAL A 164 -17.62 -4.16 4.88
C VAL A 164 -17.77 -5.21 3.80
N ALA A 165 -17.35 -6.43 4.10
CA ALA A 165 -17.42 -7.58 3.21
C ALA A 165 -17.84 -8.84 3.99
N PRO A 166 -18.46 -9.84 3.33
CA PRO A 166 -18.66 -11.16 3.92
C PRO A 166 -17.35 -11.75 4.46
N LEU A 167 -17.40 -12.47 5.58
CA LEU A 167 -16.22 -13.02 6.26
C LEU A 167 -15.33 -13.86 5.31
N THR A 168 -15.96 -14.63 4.43
CA THR A 168 -15.27 -15.48 3.44
C THR A 168 -14.44 -14.69 2.42
N LEU A 169 -14.75 -13.41 2.20
CA LEU A 169 -14.05 -12.55 1.25
C LEU A 169 -12.98 -11.67 1.91
N VAL A 170 -12.95 -11.57 3.25
CA VAL A 170 -12.02 -10.67 3.96
C VAL A 170 -10.56 -10.99 3.63
N ALA A 171 -10.18 -12.27 3.62
CA ALA A 171 -8.80 -12.68 3.28
C ALA A 171 -8.42 -12.30 1.85
N GLN A 172 -9.35 -12.46 0.90
CA GLN A 172 -9.14 -12.05 -0.49
C GLN A 172 -8.98 -10.53 -0.60
N TRP A 173 -9.85 -9.75 0.06
CA TRP A 173 -9.75 -8.28 0.07
C TRP A 173 -8.43 -7.79 0.68
N GLN A 174 -7.94 -8.44 1.74
CA GLN A 174 -6.64 -8.12 2.33
C GLN A 174 -5.47 -8.42 1.38
N GLY A 175 -5.51 -9.56 0.68
CA GLY A 175 -4.51 -9.91 -0.32
C GLY A 175 -4.45 -8.89 -1.45
N GLU A 176 -5.60 -8.54 -2.02
CA GLU A 176 -5.71 -7.54 -3.08
C GLU A 176 -5.24 -6.15 -2.59
N ALA A 177 -5.61 -5.73 -1.38
CA ALA A 177 -5.16 -4.45 -0.81
C ALA A 177 -3.66 -4.37 -0.52
N THR A 178 -2.99 -5.52 -0.35
CA THR A 178 -1.55 -5.57 -0.13
C THR A 178 -0.79 -5.55 -1.46
N ALA A 179 -1.36 -6.17 -2.50
CA ALA A 179 -0.76 -6.24 -3.83
C ALA A 179 -0.98 -4.96 -4.66
N TRP A 180 -2.17 -4.36 -4.56
CA TRP A 180 -2.60 -3.17 -5.31
C TRP A 180 -2.52 -1.90 -4.46
#